data_AF-A0A8J7SXR2-F1
#
_entry.id   AF-A0A8J7SXR2-F1
#
_cell.length_a   1.000
_cell.length_b   1.000
_cell.length_c   1.000
_cell.angle_alpha   90.00
_cell.angle_beta   90.00
_cell.angle_gamma   90.00
#
_symmetry.space_group_name_H-M   'P 1'
#
loop_
_entity.id
_entity.type
_entity.pdbx_description
1 polymer ?
#
loop_
_entity_poly.entity_id
_entity_poly.type
_entity_poly.pdbx_seq_one_letter_code
_entity_poly.pdbx_strand_id
1 'polypeptide(L)'
;TTDRLAAAAAKKGVGFVDAPVGRLVQHAIEGKSLFMVGGTGEDVARVRPLLEAMGDTIHHCGPAGAGTRTKLVNNYLAIFHCVLNAEALAFAQAMKLDLKTTLDVIWGTTAVNGQNKVNWPNKVLKGDTAPGFRIALAHKDASLITEAARKAGVPMFVGVAAREMLGQAARTGDFGDKDFSAMLDYVCEQAKIKAPRL
;
A
#
# COMPACT_ATOMS: atom_id res chain seq x y z
N THR A 1 9.36 16.99 -6.30
CA THR A 1 9.75 15.78 -5.55
C THR A 1 10.27 16.19 -4.20
N THR A 2 10.29 15.28 -3.23
CA THR A 2 10.83 15.52 -1.89
C THR A 2 12.25 16.10 -1.96
N ASP A 3 13.11 15.55 -2.82
CA ASP A 3 14.49 16.04 -3.03
C ASP A 3 14.56 17.50 -3.46
N ARG A 4 13.65 17.91 -4.36
CA ARG A 4 13.60 19.29 -4.86
C ARG A 4 13.15 20.27 -3.76
N LEU A 5 12.27 19.83 -2.86
CA LEU A 5 11.83 20.62 -1.71
C LEU A 5 12.93 20.74 -0.66
N ALA A 6 13.61 19.62 -0.36
CA ALA A 6 14.76 19.62 0.54
C ALA A 6 15.88 20.57 0.06
N ALA A 7 16.22 20.51 -1.23
CA ALA A 7 17.21 21.42 -1.82
C ALA A 7 16.77 22.89 -1.78
N ALA A 8 15.48 23.18 -1.97
CA ALA A 8 14.95 24.54 -1.89
C ALA A 8 14.93 25.08 -0.45
N ALA A 9 14.63 24.23 0.54
CA ALA A 9 14.69 24.59 1.96
C ALA A 9 16.12 24.89 2.40
N ALA A 10 17.09 24.05 2.00
CA ALA A 10 18.51 24.24 2.29
C ALA A 10 19.04 25.59 1.76
N LYS A 11 18.64 26.00 0.54
CA LYS A 11 18.99 27.33 -0.03
C LYS A 11 18.49 28.52 0.80
N LYS A 12 17.51 28.31 1.68
CA LYS A 12 16.94 29.31 2.57
C LYS A 12 17.39 29.14 4.03
N GLY A 13 18.32 28.23 4.31
CA GLY A 13 18.73 27.91 5.68
C GLY A 13 17.63 27.24 6.52
N VAL A 14 16.64 26.61 5.88
CA VAL A 14 15.52 25.94 6.56
C VAL A 14 15.78 24.43 6.58
N GLY A 15 15.75 23.84 7.78
CA GLY A 15 15.81 22.38 7.96
C GLY A 15 14.62 21.67 7.33
N PHE A 16 14.84 20.48 6.77
CA PHE A 16 13.81 19.74 6.05
C PHE A 16 13.75 18.29 6.50
N VAL A 17 12.54 17.84 6.81
CA VAL A 17 12.23 16.45 7.17
C VAL A 17 11.04 15.97 6.35
N ASP A 18 11.17 14.81 5.72
CA ASP A 18 10.03 14.07 5.19
C ASP A 18 9.68 12.90 6.11
N ALA A 19 8.43 12.86 6.57
CA ALA A 19 7.96 11.85 7.52
C ALA A 19 6.65 11.20 7.05
N PRO A 20 6.64 10.48 5.90
CA PRO A 20 5.48 9.69 5.51
C PRO A 20 5.06 8.69 6.59
N VAL A 21 3.75 8.41 6.60
CA VAL A 21 3.09 7.59 7.62
C VAL A 21 2.80 6.19 7.10
N GLY A 22 3.01 5.19 7.96
CA GLY A 22 2.60 3.80 7.79
C GLY A 22 1.39 3.44 8.65
N ARG A 23 0.92 2.19 8.53
CA ARG A 23 -0.30 1.66 9.17
C ARG A 23 -1.61 2.30 8.64
N LEU A 24 -2.73 1.97 9.29
CA LEU A 24 -4.09 2.35 8.90
C LEU A 24 -4.58 3.57 9.68
N VAL A 25 -5.65 4.21 9.19
CA VAL A 25 -6.29 5.41 9.79
C VAL A 25 -6.58 5.23 11.29
N GLN A 26 -7.03 4.05 11.71
CA GLN A 26 -7.29 3.76 13.12
C GLN A 26 -6.07 4.01 14.02
N HIS A 27 -4.86 3.71 13.53
CA HIS A 27 -3.63 3.95 14.28
C HIS A 27 -3.32 5.45 14.38
N ALA A 28 -3.68 6.24 13.38
CA ALA A 28 -3.52 7.69 13.45
C ALA A 28 -4.46 8.30 14.50
N ILE A 29 -5.71 7.82 14.56
CA ILE A 29 -6.68 8.23 15.60
C ILE A 29 -6.17 7.89 17.00
N GLU A 30 -5.54 6.72 17.16
CA GLU A 30 -5.00 6.25 18.44
C GLU A 30 -3.63 6.85 18.82
N GLY A 31 -3.04 7.72 17.99
CA GLY A 31 -1.68 8.23 18.24
C GLY A 31 -0.59 7.15 18.12
N LYS A 32 -0.83 6.11 17.33
CA LYS A 32 0.03 4.94 17.09
C LYS A 32 0.52 4.88 15.64
N SER A 33 0.68 6.02 14.99
CA SER A 33 1.27 6.08 13.65
C SER A 33 2.70 5.51 13.64
N LEU A 34 3.09 4.94 12.50
CA LEU A 34 4.49 4.61 12.21
C LEU A 34 5.05 5.66 11.25
N PHE A 35 6.16 6.30 11.61
CA PHE A 35 6.83 7.29 10.78
C PHE A 35 8.11 6.74 10.16
N MET A 36 8.25 6.90 8.83
CA MET A 36 9.49 6.68 8.10
C MET A 36 10.11 8.06 7.82
N VAL A 37 11.19 8.40 8.50
CA VAL A 37 11.67 9.78 8.57
C VAL A 37 12.98 9.94 7.80
N GLY A 38 13.01 10.84 6.82
CA GLY A 38 14.22 11.29 6.14
C GLY A 38 14.61 12.69 6.59
N GLY A 39 15.89 12.93 6.88
CA GLY A 39 16.39 14.22 7.33
C GLY A 39 17.78 14.11 7.93
N THR A 40 18.38 15.25 8.29
CA THR A 40 19.63 15.26 9.07
C THR A 40 19.37 14.73 10.49
N GLY A 41 20.38 14.19 11.16
CA GLY A 41 20.21 13.71 12.55
C GLY A 41 19.72 14.82 13.48
N GLU A 42 20.21 16.05 13.28
CA GLU A 42 19.79 17.25 14.02
C GLU A 42 18.32 17.59 13.77
N ASP A 43 17.90 17.70 12.50
CA ASP A 43 16.51 18.03 12.17
C ASP A 43 15.54 16.96 12.65
N VAL A 44 15.92 15.68 12.52
CA VAL A 44 15.11 14.55 12.99
C VAL A 44 14.99 14.55 14.52
N ALA A 45 16.08 14.81 15.25
CA ALA A 45 16.03 14.94 16.71
C ALA A 45 15.13 16.11 17.13
N ARG A 46 15.17 17.23 16.41
CA ARG A 46 14.33 18.40 16.69
C ARG A 46 12.84 18.14 16.51
N VAL A 47 12.44 17.41 15.48
CA VAL A 47 11.00 17.12 15.23
C VAL A 47 10.49 15.87 15.94
N ARG A 48 11.39 15.03 16.48
CA ARG A 48 11.05 13.77 17.14
C ARG A 48 9.92 13.89 18.19
N PRO A 49 9.93 14.86 19.13
CA PRO A 49 8.86 14.97 20.12
C PRO A 49 7.47 15.20 19.50
N LEU A 50 7.42 15.89 18.34
CA LEU A 50 6.17 16.12 17.61
C LEU A 50 5.66 14.84 16.95
N LEU A 51 6.57 14.02 16.43
CA LEU A 51 6.22 12.73 15.83
C LEU A 51 5.77 11.73 16.90
N GLU A 52 6.40 11.72 18.07
CA GLU A 52 6.04 10.87 19.21
C GLU A 52 4.66 11.22 19.79
N ALA A 53 4.18 12.45 19.62
CA ALA A 53 2.82 12.84 19.98
C ALA A 53 1.74 12.23 19.06
N MET A 54 2.12 11.78 17.85
CA MET A 54 1.19 11.24 16.84
C MET A 54 1.41 9.75 16.55
N GLY A 55 2.48 9.17 17.08
CA GLY A 55 2.89 7.80 16.75
C GLY A 55 3.82 7.17 17.77
N ASP A 56 3.81 5.84 17.77
CA ASP A 56 4.58 5.02 18.72
C ASP A 56 5.86 4.43 18.10
N THR A 57 6.05 4.59 16.79
CA THR A 57 7.15 3.98 16.05
C THR A 57 7.75 4.98 15.07
N ILE A 58 9.06 5.24 15.19
CA ILE A 58 9.77 6.20 14.35
C ILE A 58 11.07 5.57 13.85
N HIS A 59 11.19 5.43 12.53
CA HIS A 59 12.42 4.98 11.87
C HIS A 59 13.11 6.16 11.19
N HIS A 60 14.36 6.44 11.55
CA HIS A 60 15.21 7.36 10.79
C HIS A 60 15.78 6.60 9.59
N CYS A 61 15.20 6.82 8.41
CA CYS A 61 15.49 6.08 7.18
C CYS A 61 16.73 6.60 6.43
N GLY A 62 17.35 7.70 6.90
CA GLY A 62 18.52 8.31 6.29
C GLY A 62 18.30 9.79 5.96
N PRO A 63 18.98 10.34 4.93
CA PRO A 63 18.89 11.76 4.59
C PRO A 63 17.51 12.14 4.06
N ALA A 64 17.29 13.43 3.83
CA ALA A 64 16.05 13.93 3.24
C ALA A 64 15.66 13.17 1.96
N GLY A 65 14.38 12.83 1.86
CA GLY A 65 13.78 11.98 0.83
C GLY A 65 13.87 10.48 1.10
N ALA A 66 14.69 10.02 2.05
CA ALA A 66 14.79 8.59 2.37
C ALA A 66 13.49 8.02 2.94
N GLY A 67 12.79 8.76 3.81
CA GLY A 67 11.50 8.35 4.35
C GLY A 67 10.47 8.10 3.26
N THR A 68 10.35 9.04 2.32
CA THR A 68 9.48 8.95 1.13
C THR A 68 9.85 7.74 0.27
N ARG A 69 11.14 7.51 0.00
CA ARG A 69 11.61 6.35 -0.77
C ARG A 69 11.29 5.03 -0.07
N THR A 70 11.52 4.92 1.23
CA THR A 70 11.15 3.75 2.04
C THR A 70 9.64 3.49 1.99
N LYS A 71 8.83 4.55 2.08
CA LYS A 71 7.37 4.44 1.93
C LYS A 71 6.95 3.89 0.57
N LEU A 72 7.59 4.31 -0.52
CA LEU A 72 7.31 3.78 -1.86
C LEU A 72 7.60 2.27 -1.95
N VAL A 73 8.70 1.80 -1.38
CA VAL A 73 9.03 0.37 -1.32
C VAL A 73 7.99 -0.41 -0.51
N ASN A 74 7.58 0.11 0.65
CA ASN A 74 6.53 -0.51 1.46
C ASN A 74 5.19 -0.56 0.71
N ASN A 75 4.77 0.55 0.10
CA ASN A 75 3.50 0.61 -0.63
C ASN A 75 3.53 -0.26 -1.89
N TYR A 76 4.69 -0.46 -2.51
CA TYR A 76 4.86 -1.44 -3.58
C TYR A 76 4.47 -2.83 -3.11
N LEU A 77 5.03 -3.33 -2.02
CA LEU A 77 4.65 -4.66 -1.52
C LEU A 77 3.16 -4.71 -1.11
N ALA A 78 2.65 -3.69 -0.43
CA ALA A 78 1.26 -3.67 0.05
C ALA A 78 0.23 -3.70 -1.09
N ILE A 79 0.38 -2.83 -2.11
CA ILE A 79 -0.55 -2.72 -3.23
C ILE A 79 -0.48 -3.98 -4.11
N PHE A 80 0.72 -4.49 -4.34
CA PHE A 80 0.94 -5.56 -5.32
C PHE A 80 0.57 -6.92 -4.76
N HIS A 81 0.77 -7.16 -3.47
CA HIS A 81 0.17 -8.32 -2.81
C HIS A 81 -1.36 -8.30 -2.91
N CYS A 82 -2.01 -7.13 -2.84
CA CYS A 82 -3.46 -7.05 -3.00
C CYS A 82 -3.92 -7.53 -4.38
N VAL A 83 -3.26 -7.08 -5.45
CA VAL A 83 -3.58 -7.53 -6.81
C VAL A 83 -3.30 -9.02 -6.99
N LEU A 84 -2.15 -9.50 -6.52
CA LEU A 84 -1.79 -10.92 -6.61
C LEU A 84 -2.76 -11.83 -5.82
N ASN A 85 -3.16 -11.41 -4.62
CA ASN A 85 -4.13 -12.14 -3.81
C ASN A 85 -5.52 -12.19 -4.51
N ALA A 86 -5.89 -11.15 -5.27
CA ALA A 86 -7.15 -11.12 -6.02
C ALA A 86 -7.17 -12.17 -7.13
N GLU A 87 -6.09 -12.25 -7.91
CA GLU A 87 -5.93 -13.28 -8.93
C GLU A 87 -5.92 -14.68 -8.29
N ALA A 88 -5.18 -14.87 -7.20
CA ALA A 88 -5.06 -16.17 -6.54
C ALA A 88 -6.39 -16.68 -5.99
N LEU A 89 -7.18 -15.84 -5.30
CA LEU A 89 -8.46 -16.27 -4.74
C LEU A 89 -9.56 -16.40 -5.80
N ALA A 90 -9.54 -15.57 -6.85
CA ALA A 90 -10.41 -15.77 -8.00
C ALA A 90 -10.09 -17.08 -8.73
N PHE A 91 -8.81 -17.43 -8.87
CA PHE A 91 -8.37 -18.69 -9.44
C PHE A 91 -8.80 -19.90 -8.58
N ALA A 92 -8.60 -19.82 -7.26
CA ALA A 92 -9.08 -20.85 -6.33
C ALA A 92 -10.61 -21.06 -6.44
N GLN A 93 -11.37 -19.97 -6.57
CA GLN A 93 -12.81 -20.01 -6.78
C GLN A 93 -13.20 -20.64 -8.13
N ALA A 94 -12.46 -20.36 -9.21
CA ALA A 94 -12.67 -20.99 -10.51
C ALA A 94 -12.36 -22.50 -10.48
N MET A 95 -11.39 -22.91 -9.65
CA MET A 95 -11.07 -24.32 -9.36
C MET A 95 -12.05 -24.98 -8.38
N LYS A 96 -13.08 -24.26 -7.92
CA LYS A 96 -14.11 -24.76 -6.98
C LYS A 96 -13.53 -25.24 -5.65
N LEU A 97 -12.44 -24.62 -5.20
CA LEU A 97 -11.85 -24.92 -3.90
C LEU A 97 -12.67 -24.28 -2.77
N ASP A 98 -12.70 -24.94 -1.61
CA ASP A 98 -13.25 -24.36 -0.38
C ASP A 98 -12.38 -23.19 0.08
N LEU A 99 -12.99 -22.01 0.26
CA LEU A 99 -12.26 -20.79 0.59
C LEU A 99 -11.55 -20.92 1.94
N LYS A 100 -12.23 -21.46 2.96
CA LYS A 100 -11.69 -21.51 4.32
C LYS A 100 -10.45 -22.40 4.37
N THR A 101 -10.54 -23.60 3.82
CA THR A 101 -9.43 -24.55 3.72
C THR A 101 -8.28 -23.96 2.90
N THR A 102 -8.59 -23.28 1.80
CA THR A 102 -7.57 -22.61 0.97
C THR A 102 -6.84 -21.52 1.75
N LEU A 103 -7.56 -20.69 2.50
CA LEU A 103 -6.97 -19.65 3.35
C LEU A 103 -6.16 -20.24 4.50
N ASP A 104 -6.61 -21.32 5.14
CA ASP A 104 -5.86 -22.00 6.20
C ASP A 104 -4.49 -22.49 5.68
N VAL A 105 -4.44 -23.06 4.47
CA VAL A 105 -3.18 -23.44 3.82
C VAL A 105 -2.31 -22.21 3.51
N ILE A 106 -2.88 -21.15 2.93
CA ILE A 106 -2.12 -19.94 2.59
C ILE A 106 -1.54 -19.29 3.86
N TRP A 107 -2.32 -19.21 4.94
CA TRP A 107 -1.91 -18.58 6.20
C TRP A 107 -0.92 -19.41 7.01
N GLY A 108 -0.84 -20.72 6.75
CA GLY A 108 0.11 -21.65 7.34
C GLY A 108 1.40 -21.85 6.54
N THR A 109 1.55 -21.20 5.37
CA THR A 109 2.72 -21.35 4.48
C THR A 109 3.40 -20.01 4.22
N THR A 110 4.50 -20.03 3.47
CA THR A 110 5.25 -18.81 3.07
C THR A 110 4.47 -17.90 2.12
N ALA A 111 3.29 -18.32 1.63
CA ALA A 111 2.39 -17.48 0.84
C ALA A 111 1.65 -16.41 1.67
N VAL A 112 1.71 -16.51 3.01
CA VAL A 112 1.06 -15.57 3.93
C VAL A 112 1.61 -14.15 3.77
N ASN A 113 0.73 -13.15 3.78
CA ASN A 113 1.12 -11.75 3.78
C ASN A 113 0.10 -10.88 4.56
N GLY A 114 0.49 -9.65 4.89
CA GLY A 114 -0.36 -8.74 5.66
C GLY A 114 -1.71 -8.45 5.00
N GLN A 115 -1.80 -8.46 3.67
CA GLN A 115 -3.06 -8.21 2.97
C GLN A 115 -4.03 -9.37 3.15
N ASN A 116 -3.62 -10.61 2.83
CA ASN A 116 -4.52 -11.76 2.88
C ASN A 116 -4.87 -12.23 4.30
N LYS A 117 -3.98 -12.02 5.29
CA LYS A 117 -4.21 -12.50 6.66
C LYS A 117 -4.85 -11.48 7.59
N VAL A 118 -4.64 -10.18 7.35
CA VAL A 118 -5.13 -9.12 8.24
C VAL A 118 -6.21 -8.27 7.59
N ASN A 119 -5.95 -7.73 6.40
CA ASN A 119 -6.87 -6.78 5.76
C ASN A 119 -8.11 -7.48 5.18
N TRP A 120 -7.91 -8.51 4.37
CA TRP A 120 -8.97 -9.13 3.56
C TRP A 120 -10.09 -9.81 4.37
N PRO A 121 -9.80 -10.55 5.47
CA PRO A 121 -10.85 -11.12 6.33
C PRO A 121 -11.72 -10.07 7.02
N ASN A 122 -11.28 -8.81 7.07
CA ASN A 122 -12.02 -7.69 7.64
C ASN A 122 -12.64 -6.77 6.58
N LYS A 123 -12.47 -7.09 5.29
CA LYS A 123 -12.93 -6.29 4.15
C LYS A 123 -13.66 -7.15 3.12
N VAL A 124 -13.10 -7.27 1.92
CA VAL A 124 -13.77 -7.88 0.75
C VAL A 124 -14.30 -9.29 0.99
N LEU A 125 -13.65 -10.10 1.84
CA LEU A 125 -14.12 -11.45 2.14
C LEU A 125 -15.43 -11.45 2.94
N LYS A 126 -15.72 -10.41 3.73
CA LYS A 126 -17.02 -10.19 4.39
C LYS A 126 -18.03 -9.45 3.50
N GLY A 127 -17.66 -9.12 2.26
CA GLY A 127 -18.44 -8.25 1.38
C GLY A 127 -18.35 -6.75 1.70
N ASP A 128 -17.49 -6.34 2.66
CA ASP A 128 -17.24 -4.93 2.92
C ASP A 128 -16.22 -4.36 1.91
N THR A 129 -16.73 -3.56 0.97
CA THR A 129 -15.92 -2.82 0.00
C THR A 129 -15.88 -1.31 0.28
N ALA A 130 -16.39 -0.87 1.44
CA ALA A 130 -16.32 0.53 1.84
C ALA A 130 -14.85 0.96 2.01
N PRO A 131 -14.47 2.12 1.45
CA PRO A 131 -13.06 2.45 1.24
C PRO A 131 -12.31 2.75 2.54
N GLY A 132 -11.33 1.92 2.87
CA GLY A 132 -10.22 2.29 3.75
C GLY A 132 -9.04 2.85 2.94
N PHE A 133 -8.80 2.29 1.76
CA PHE A 133 -7.84 2.78 0.78
C PHE A 133 -8.38 2.55 -0.63
N ARG A 134 -8.76 3.63 -1.35
CA ARG A 134 -9.48 3.52 -2.64
C ARG A 134 -8.63 2.89 -3.74
N ILE A 135 -9.24 2.12 -4.66
CA ILE A 135 -8.56 1.60 -5.86
C ILE A 135 -7.95 2.74 -6.69
N ALA A 136 -8.66 3.86 -6.88
CA ALA A 136 -8.13 5.01 -7.60
C ALA A 136 -6.87 5.61 -6.94
N LEU A 137 -6.80 5.58 -5.60
CA LEU A 137 -5.64 6.02 -4.84
C LEU A 137 -4.49 5.00 -4.93
N ALA A 138 -4.79 3.71 -4.88
CA ALA A 138 -3.82 2.64 -5.10
C ALA A 138 -3.20 2.72 -6.51
N HIS A 139 -4.00 3.02 -7.55
CA HIS A 139 -3.50 3.25 -8.91
C HIS A 139 -2.57 4.47 -8.99
N LYS A 140 -2.92 5.58 -8.30
CA LYS A 140 -2.06 6.77 -8.21
C LYS A 140 -0.71 6.42 -7.55
N ASP A 141 -0.73 5.72 -6.43
CA ASP A 141 0.48 5.31 -5.71
C ASP A 141 1.33 4.33 -6.55
N ALA A 142 0.70 3.34 -7.20
CA ALA A 142 1.38 2.44 -8.12
C ALA A 142 2.06 3.21 -9.26
N SER A 143 1.43 4.26 -9.79
CA SER A 143 2.04 5.13 -10.81
C SER A 143 3.26 5.90 -10.29
N LEU A 144 3.20 6.42 -9.05
CA LEU A 144 4.35 7.06 -8.40
C LEU A 144 5.51 6.07 -8.20
N ILE A 145 5.20 4.84 -7.81
CA ILE A 145 6.19 3.77 -7.63
C ILE A 145 6.86 3.41 -8.95
N THR A 146 6.09 3.15 -10.01
CA THR A 146 6.66 2.78 -11.32
C THR A 146 7.49 3.91 -11.92
N GLU A 147 7.09 5.17 -11.71
CA GLU A 147 7.86 6.34 -12.15
C GLU A 147 9.16 6.51 -11.35
N ALA A 148 9.13 6.26 -10.04
CA ALA A 148 10.33 6.29 -9.21
C ALA A 148 11.32 5.18 -9.61
N ALA A 149 10.82 3.96 -9.86
CA ALA A 149 11.65 2.84 -10.31
C ALA A 149 12.28 3.10 -11.68
N ARG A 150 11.53 3.69 -12.62
CA ARG A 150 12.05 4.13 -13.92
C ARG A 150 13.21 5.11 -13.77
N LYS A 151 13.08 6.11 -12.89
CA LYS A 151 14.17 7.08 -12.60
C LYS A 151 15.38 6.43 -11.93
N ALA A 152 15.16 5.38 -11.15
CA ALA A 152 16.22 4.61 -10.51
C ALA A 152 16.87 3.57 -11.44
N GLY A 153 16.38 3.40 -12.68
CA GLY A 153 16.87 2.39 -13.61
C GLY A 153 16.50 0.95 -13.20
N VAL A 154 15.47 0.77 -12.36
CA VAL A 154 15.02 -0.54 -11.89
C VAL A 154 13.81 -1.00 -12.72
N PRO A 155 13.92 -2.10 -13.47
CA PRO A 155 12.79 -2.64 -14.23
C PRO A 155 11.75 -3.27 -13.29
N MET A 156 10.47 -2.95 -13.51
CA MET A 156 9.36 -3.37 -12.66
C MET A 156 8.32 -4.19 -13.44
N PHE A 157 8.66 -5.42 -13.81
CA PHE A 157 7.81 -6.25 -14.69
C PHE A 157 6.42 -6.51 -14.11
N VAL A 158 6.36 -7.09 -12.90
CA VAL A 158 5.10 -7.29 -12.14
C VAL A 158 4.48 -5.95 -11.76
N GLY A 159 5.35 -4.97 -11.48
CA GLY A 159 5.03 -3.57 -11.20
C GLY A 159 4.08 -2.92 -12.19
N VAL A 160 4.44 -3.05 -13.47
CA VAL A 160 3.69 -2.44 -14.56
C VAL A 160 2.36 -3.16 -14.76
N ALA A 161 2.34 -4.49 -14.74
CA ALA A 161 1.11 -5.27 -14.92
C ALA A 161 0.06 -4.94 -13.86
N ALA A 162 0.43 -4.93 -12.58
CA ALA A 162 -0.52 -4.64 -11.51
C ALA A 162 -0.98 -3.16 -11.54
N ARG A 163 -0.12 -2.22 -11.95
CA ARG A 163 -0.52 -0.82 -12.17
C ARG A 163 -1.60 -0.71 -13.25
N GLU A 164 -1.43 -1.38 -14.39
CA GLU A 164 -2.41 -1.37 -15.47
C GLU A 164 -3.76 -1.91 -15.00
N MET A 165 -3.74 -3.03 -14.28
CA MET A 165 -4.94 -3.66 -13.75
C MET A 165 -5.68 -2.76 -12.75
N LEU A 166 -4.96 -2.11 -11.83
CA LEU A 166 -5.53 -1.09 -10.94
C LEU A 166 -6.13 0.08 -11.73
N GLY A 167 -5.47 0.49 -12.81
CA GLY A 167 -5.95 1.55 -13.69
C GLY A 167 -7.25 1.17 -14.42
N GLN A 168 -7.35 -0.06 -14.90
CA GLN A 168 -8.57 -0.59 -15.52
C GLN A 168 -9.71 -0.67 -14.50
N ALA A 169 -9.46 -1.24 -13.32
CA ALA A 169 -10.42 -1.31 -12.23
C ALA A 169 -10.89 0.09 -11.81
N ALA A 170 -9.97 1.04 -11.65
CA ALA A 170 -10.31 2.42 -11.26
C ALA A 170 -11.26 3.14 -12.24
N ARG A 171 -11.33 2.70 -13.50
CA ARG A 171 -12.20 3.26 -14.55
C ARG A 171 -13.46 2.42 -14.81
N THR A 172 -13.61 1.29 -14.12
CA THR A 172 -14.72 0.36 -14.33
C THR A 172 -15.78 0.58 -13.26
N GLY A 173 -16.98 0.99 -13.68
CA GLY A 173 -18.11 1.19 -12.77
C GLY A 173 -17.75 2.08 -11.57
N ASP A 174 -18.07 1.59 -10.36
CA ASP A 174 -17.79 2.24 -9.08
C ASP A 174 -16.51 1.72 -8.39
N PHE A 175 -15.73 0.84 -9.02
CA PHE A 175 -14.55 0.23 -8.41
C PHE A 175 -13.51 1.28 -7.99
N GLY A 176 -13.37 2.39 -8.72
CA GLY A 176 -12.44 3.47 -8.36
C GLY A 176 -12.61 4.00 -6.93
N ASP A 177 -13.85 4.00 -6.42
CA ASP A 177 -14.19 4.50 -5.08
C ASP A 177 -14.27 3.40 -4.01
N LYS A 178 -14.19 2.14 -4.39
CA LYS A 178 -14.15 0.99 -3.47
C LYS A 178 -12.78 0.81 -2.83
N ASP A 179 -12.75 0.12 -1.69
CA ASP A 179 -11.51 -0.33 -1.08
C ASP A 179 -10.68 -1.17 -2.06
N PHE A 180 -9.36 -1.03 -2.05
CA PHE A 180 -8.46 -1.77 -2.92
C PHE A 180 -8.52 -3.30 -2.76
N SER A 181 -9.00 -3.82 -1.63
CA SER A 181 -9.30 -5.25 -1.52
C SER A 181 -10.43 -5.70 -2.47
N ALA A 182 -11.29 -4.79 -2.93
CA ALA A 182 -12.31 -5.04 -3.95
C ALA A 182 -11.71 -5.35 -5.35
N MET A 183 -10.38 -5.33 -5.50
CA MET A 183 -9.73 -5.94 -6.66
C MET A 183 -10.11 -7.41 -6.83
N LEU A 184 -10.41 -8.14 -5.75
CA LEU A 184 -10.97 -9.51 -5.85
C LEU A 184 -12.28 -9.52 -6.64
N ASP A 185 -13.20 -8.62 -6.30
CA ASP A 185 -14.51 -8.52 -6.94
C ASP A 185 -14.37 -8.11 -8.41
N TYR A 186 -13.45 -7.17 -8.70
CA TYR A 186 -13.12 -6.81 -10.06
C TYR A 186 -12.63 -8.01 -10.88
N VAL A 187 -11.68 -8.80 -10.35
CA VAL A 187 -11.17 -9.99 -11.05
C VAL A 187 -12.28 -11.00 -11.29
N CYS A 188 -13.10 -11.27 -10.27
CA CYS A 188 -14.20 -12.20 -10.39
C CYS A 188 -15.25 -11.72 -11.42
N GLU A 189 -15.52 -10.41 -11.49
CA GLU A 189 -16.40 -9.82 -12.51
C GLU A 189 -15.83 -10.03 -13.92
N GLN A 190 -14.53 -9.73 -14.14
CA GLN A 190 -13.88 -9.96 -15.43
C GLN A 190 -13.90 -11.44 -15.84
N ALA A 191 -13.73 -12.34 -14.88
CA ALA A 191 -13.77 -13.79 -15.09
C ALA A 191 -15.21 -14.37 -15.14
N LYS A 192 -16.25 -13.54 -14.91
CA LYS A 192 -17.66 -13.96 -14.85
C LYS A 192 -17.91 -15.07 -13.84
N ILE A 193 -17.24 -15.00 -12.68
CA ILE A 193 -17.42 -15.93 -11.56
C ILE A 193 -17.91 -15.18 -10.32
N LYS A 194 -18.60 -15.89 -9.43
CA LYS A 194 -19.00 -15.32 -8.13
C LYS A 194 -17.77 -15.14 -7.26
N ALA A 195 -17.61 -13.96 -6.67
CA ALA A 195 -16.48 -13.71 -5.78
C ALA A 195 -16.60 -14.51 -4.47
N PRO A 196 -15.49 -15.11 -3.98
CA PRO A 196 -15.50 -15.90 -2.74
C PRO A 196 -15.71 -14.99 -1.52
N ARG A 197 -16.39 -15.53 -0.50
CA ARG A 197 -16.73 -14.84 0.76
C ARG A 197 -16.56 -15.76 1.97
N LEU A 198 -16.24 -15.16 3.12
CA LEU A 198 -16.19 -15.78 4.45
C LEU A 198 -17.49 -15.52 5.23
#